data_AF-A0A8J7T1T8-F1
#
_entry.id   AF-A0A8J7T1T8-F1
#
_cell.length_a   1.000
_cell.length_b   1.000
_cell.length_c   1.000
_cell.angle_alpha   90.00
_cell.angle_beta   90.00
_cell.angle_gamma   90.00
#
_symmetry.space_group_name_H-M   'P 1'
#
loop_
_entity.id
_entity.type
_entity.pdbx_description
1 polymer ?
#
loop_
_entity_poly.entity_id
_entity_poly.type
_entity_poly.pdbx_seq_one_letter_code
_entity_poly.pdbx_strand_id
1 'polypeptide(L)'
;MNAVPHFRRNLSLLAVCWSIVAITNMLNVSASALVGHMLAENKALATLPIALQWVGIALCTVPASYVMSRIGRQGGFIIAGVVVCAGAGFAILGIYERAFGIYCVGSLLLGAGQGFAWYYRFAAAEAAPAQWKSRAISLVLAGGVISGLVGPSIADYSKDMLAPVVFAGAFVSIIVLQALVIALLLFIRIPRPAPMRFTGGRPLLEIARQPKFIVAALAGVVAYSGMVMLMSVTPLAMQICGLDFYQTTSVIQWHVFGMYVPAFFTGHLIRHFGVYKVMLAGGCAMAACILIGSLGQTYIHFWAAQTLLGVGWNFLYVGATTLLTETYTVEERAKTQALNELLVFVVTGLAIFFSGQMLHNVGWTAVNLGALPLVLLTLGATTWLWLKLRKPDSKVGDTPVEAAAK
;
A
#
# COMPACT_ATOMS: atom_id res chain seq x y z
N MET A 1 -23.60 24.99 -11.80
CA MET A 1 -22.61 23.95 -11.43
C MET A 1 -21.59 23.84 -12.56
N ASN A 2 -20.52 24.63 -12.49
CA ASN A 2 -19.60 24.75 -13.62
C ASN A 2 -18.79 23.46 -13.75
N ALA A 3 -18.91 22.79 -14.90
CA ALA A 3 -18.01 21.72 -15.27
C ALA A 3 -16.57 22.27 -15.22
N VAL A 4 -15.69 21.59 -14.48
CA VAL A 4 -14.27 21.96 -14.45
C VAL A 4 -13.76 21.86 -15.91
N PRO A 5 -13.34 22.97 -16.56
CA PRO A 5 -12.82 22.92 -17.91
C PRO A 5 -11.67 21.92 -17.99
N HIS A 6 -11.68 21.04 -19.01
CA HIS A 6 -10.66 20.01 -19.23
C HIS A 6 -10.52 18.92 -18.16
N PHE A 7 -11.57 18.64 -17.35
CA PHE A 7 -11.47 17.62 -16.29
C PHE A 7 -11.00 16.24 -16.79
N ARG A 8 -11.44 15.81 -17.98
CA ARG A 8 -11.04 14.52 -18.58
C ARG A 8 -9.54 14.46 -18.87
N ARG A 9 -8.98 15.56 -19.39
CA ARG A 9 -7.53 15.69 -19.67
C ARG A 9 -6.72 15.67 -18.37
N ASN A 10 -7.15 16.42 -17.36
CA ASN A 10 -6.46 16.43 -16.08
C ASN A 10 -6.52 15.06 -15.41
N LEU A 11 -7.66 14.39 -15.49
CA LEU A 11 -7.85 13.05 -14.94
C LEU A 11 -6.98 12.00 -15.66
N SER A 12 -6.89 12.05 -16.99
CA SER A 12 -6.01 11.14 -17.74
C SER A 12 -4.54 11.37 -17.42
N LEU A 13 -4.11 12.64 -17.34
CA LEU A 13 -2.73 12.97 -16.98
C LEU A 13 -2.40 12.54 -15.54
N LEU A 14 -3.32 12.72 -14.58
CA LEU A 14 -3.12 12.24 -13.21
C LEU A 14 -3.03 10.71 -13.14
N ALA A 15 -3.80 9.98 -13.96
CA ALA A 15 -3.70 8.53 -14.06
C ALA A 15 -2.35 8.09 -14.66
N VAL A 16 -1.85 8.79 -15.68
CA VAL A 16 -0.49 8.55 -16.24
C VAL A 16 0.58 8.83 -15.19
N CYS A 17 0.51 9.96 -14.48
CA CYS A 17 1.46 10.27 -13.41
C CYS A 17 1.48 9.20 -12.32
N TRP A 18 0.31 8.75 -11.85
CA TRP A 18 0.23 7.65 -10.88
C TRP A 18 0.80 6.35 -11.43
N SER A 19 0.54 6.03 -12.70
CA SER A 19 1.10 4.82 -13.34
C SER A 19 2.63 4.84 -13.32
N ILE A 20 3.23 5.99 -13.67
CA ILE A 20 4.69 6.15 -13.64
C ILE A 20 5.23 6.07 -12.22
N VAL A 21 4.58 6.71 -11.24
CA VAL A 21 4.98 6.62 -9.82
C VAL A 21 4.83 5.20 -9.27
N ALA A 22 3.82 4.45 -9.72
CA ALA A 22 3.67 3.05 -9.35
C ALA A 22 4.78 2.17 -9.98
N ILE A 23 5.22 2.48 -11.20
CA ILE A 23 6.38 1.84 -11.85
C ILE A 23 7.65 2.10 -11.03
N THR A 24 7.92 3.34 -10.62
CA THR A 24 9.12 3.67 -9.82
C THR A 24 9.12 2.96 -8.46
N ASN A 25 7.94 2.84 -7.84
CA ASN A 25 7.78 2.05 -6.62
C ASN A 25 8.13 0.58 -6.83
N MET A 26 7.66 0.00 -7.94
CA MET A 26 7.93 -1.40 -8.27
C MET A 26 9.43 -1.66 -8.51
N LEU A 27 10.10 -0.77 -9.26
CA LEU A 27 11.55 -0.82 -9.46
C LEU A 27 12.27 -0.84 -8.12
N ASN A 28 11.88 0.06 -7.23
CA ASN A 28 12.48 0.16 -5.92
C ASN A 28 12.23 -1.09 -5.06
N VAL A 29 11.00 -1.59 -4.96
CA VAL A 29 10.68 -2.79 -4.18
C VAL A 29 11.48 -4.00 -4.67
N SER A 30 11.64 -4.15 -5.98
CA SER A 30 12.36 -5.28 -6.57
C SER A 30 13.86 -5.23 -6.32
N ALA A 31 14.46 -4.02 -6.28
CA ALA A 31 15.90 -3.85 -6.10
C ALA A 31 16.31 -3.66 -4.63
N SER A 32 15.46 -3.11 -3.77
CA SER A 32 15.90 -2.51 -2.50
C SER A 32 16.48 -3.52 -1.50
N ALA A 33 15.82 -4.67 -1.31
CA ALA A 33 16.35 -5.71 -0.42
C ALA A 33 17.63 -6.35 -0.97
N LEU A 34 17.76 -6.45 -2.30
CA LEU A 34 18.94 -6.99 -2.97
C LEU A 34 20.14 -6.06 -2.81
N VAL A 35 19.95 -4.76 -3.08
CA VAL A 35 20.98 -3.73 -2.87
C VAL A 35 21.33 -3.61 -1.39
N GLY A 36 20.34 -3.62 -0.50
CA GLY A 36 20.56 -3.64 0.94
C GLY A 36 21.42 -4.84 1.37
N HIS A 37 21.14 -6.03 0.85
CA HIS A 37 21.95 -7.22 1.08
C HIS A 37 23.37 -7.10 0.49
N MET A 38 23.54 -6.48 -0.68
CA MET A 38 24.87 -6.26 -1.28
C MET A 38 25.73 -5.31 -0.44
N LEU A 39 25.15 -4.23 0.08
CA LEU A 39 25.86 -3.13 0.74
C LEU A 39 26.07 -3.33 2.25
N ALA A 40 25.11 -3.97 2.94
CA ALA A 40 25.19 -4.10 4.40
C ALA A 40 26.31 -5.07 4.81
N GLU A 41 27.12 -4.69 5.79
CA GLU A 41 28.07 -5.60 6.44
C GLU A 41 27.30 -6.69 7.20
N ASN A 42 26.32 -6.29 8.01
CA ASN A 42 25.38 -7.20 8.63
C ASN A 42 24.17 -7.45 7.71
N LYS A 43 24.10 -8.64 7.11
CA LYS A 43 23.03 -9.02 6.16
C LYS A 43 21.63 -9.04 6.77
N ALA A 44 21.53 -9.08 8.10
CA ALA A 44 20.24 -8.94 8.79
C ALA A 44 19.59 -7.56 8.58
N LEU A 45 20.37 -6.54 8.19
CA LEU A 45 19.88 -5.20 7.85
C LEU A 45 19.49 -5.06 6.38
N ALA A 46 19.46 -6.13 5.58
CA ALA A 46 19.15 -6.06 4.16
C ALA A 46 17.80 -5.40 3.84
N THR A 47 16.81 -5.51 4.74
CA THR A 47 15.49 -4.88 4.59
C THR A 47 15.36 -3.53 5.28
N LEU A 48 16.39 -3.05 5.99
CA LEU A 48 16.36 -1.73 6.63
C LEU A 48 16.07 -0.58 5.63
N PRO A 49 16.65 -0.56 4.40
CA PRO A 49 16.37 0.51 3.45
C PRO A 49 14.88 0.61 3.09
N ILE A 50 14.23 -0.52 2.79
CA ILE A 50 12.79 -0.55 2.53
C ILE A 50 11.96 -0.27 3.80
N ALA A 51 12.41 -0.64 5.00
CA ALA A 51 11.77 -0.22 6.24
C ALA A 51 11.81 1.32 6.44
N LEU A 52 12.97 1.94 6.17
CA LEU A 52 13.13 3.40 6.21
C LEU A 52 12.27 4.11 5.17
N GLN A 53 12.02 3.49 4.02
CA GLN A 53 11.07 4.02 3.05
C GLN A 53 9.66 4.16 3.66
N TRP A 54 9.19 3.17 4.42
CA TRP A 54 7.90 3.24 5.11
C TRP A 54 7.89 4.29 6.22
N VAL A 55 9.01 4.47 6.92
CA VAL A 55 9.20 5.60 7.85
C VAL A 55 9.08 6.94 7.13
N GLY A 56 9.70 7.08 5.95
CA GLY A 56 9.59 8.27 5.11
C GLY A 56 8.15 8.57 4.68
N ILE A 57 7.41 7.53 4.27
CA ILE A 57 5.96 7.64 3.95
C ILE A 57 5.21 8.17 5.17
N ALA A 58 5.41 7.57 6.35
CA ALA A 58 4.71 7.95 7.57
C ALA A 58 5.01 9.40 7.99
N LEU A 59 6.29 9.77 8.02
CA LEU A 59 6.76 11.10 8.41
C LEU A 59 6.25 12.19 7.46
N CYS A 60 6.12 11.90 6.17
CA CYS A 60 5.75 12.90 5.17
C CYS A 60 4.25 12.93 4.85
N THR A 61 3.46 11.90 5.13
CA THR A 61 2.04 11.86 4.73
C THR A 61 1.21 13.01 5.34
N VAL A 62 1.40 13.33 6.63
CA VAL A 62 0.68 14.42 7.30
C VAL A 62 1.22 15.80 6.88
N PRO A 63 2.54 16.08 6.95
CA PRO A 63 3.10 17.33 6.44
C PRO A 63 2.78 17.58 4.97
N ALA A 64 2.76 16.56 4.13
CA ALA A 64 2.39 16.67 2.72
C ALA A 64 0.99 17.26 2.56
N SER A 65 0.01 16.85 3.37
CA SER A 65 -1.32 17.45 3.31
C SER A 65 -1.33 18.93 3.68
N TYR A 66 -0.50 19.34 4.63
CA TYR A 66 -0.39 20.74 5.04
C TYR A 66 0.31 21.59 3.98
N VAL A 67 1.37 21.07 3.38
CA VAL A 67 2.05 21.73 2.26
C VAL A 67 1.08 21.86 1.09
N MET A 68 0.40 20.78 0.70
CA MET A 68 -0.56 20.77 -0.41
C MET A 68 -1.77 21.68 -0.19
N SER A 69 -2.17 21.96 1.06
CA SER A 69 -3.25 22.92 1.33
C SER A 69 -2.82 24.37 1.11
N ARG A 70 -1.52 24.67 1.28
CA ARG A 70 -0.94 26.01 1.08
C ARG A 70 -0.54 26.27 -0.37
N ILE A 71 0.24 25.37 -0.97
CA ILE A 71 0.81 25.55 -2.32
C ILE A 71 0.00 24.85 -3.43
N GLY A 72 -1.06 24.12 -3.06
CA GLY A 72 -1.87 23.30 -3.97
C GLY A 72 -1.29 21.91 -4.21
N ARG A 73 -2.14 21.01 -4.74
CA ARG A 73 -1.77 19.61 -5.03
C ARG A 73 -0.62 19.50 -6.04
N GLN A 74 -0.66 20.31 -7.10
CA GLN A 74 0.36 20.31 -8.16
C GLN A 74 1.76 20.61 -7.60
N GLY A 75 1.89 21.67 -6.80
CA GLY A 75 3.16 22.03 -6.15
C GLY A 75 3.65 20.92 -5.21
N GLY A 76 2.74 20.31 -4.44
CA GLY A 76 3.09 19.16 -3.60
C GLY A 76 3.62 17.96 -4.39
N PHE A 77 3.02 17.63 -5.53
CA PHE A 77 3.51 16.54 -6.38
C PHE A 77 4.85 16.85 -7.05
N ILE A 78 5.13 18.11 -7.39
CA ILE A 78 6.44 18.54 -7.91
C ILE A 78 7.51 18.39 -6.83
N ILE A 79 7.24 18.85 -5.59
CA ILE A 79 8.15 18.64 -4.45
C ILE A 79 8.43 17.16 -4.25
N ALA A 80 7.38 16.34 -4.27
CA ALA A 80 7.52 14.88 -4.18
C ALA A 80 8.47 14.33 -5.25
N GLY A 81 8.30 14.76 -6.50
CA GLY A 81 9.15 14.32 -7.59
C GLY A 81 10.61 14.72 -7.41
N VAL A 82 10.89 15.95 -6.97
CA VAL A 82 12.26 16.40 -6.67
C VAL A 82 12.88 15.59 -5.54
N VAL A 83 12.11 15.31 -4.48
CA VAL A 83 12.55 14.48 -3.35
C VAL A 83 12.85 13.04 -3.79
N VAL A 84 12.02 12.45 -4.66
CA VAL A 84 12.26 11.12 -5.24
C VAL A 84 13.52 11.12 -6.11
N CYS A 85 13.73 12.13 -6.96
CA CYS A 85 14.95 12.25 -7.77
C CYS A 85 16.20 12.37 -6.88
N ALA A 86 16.14 13.18 -5.82
CA ALA A 86 17.22 13.29 -4.84
C ALA A 86 17.47 11.94 -4.14
N GLY A 87 16.42 11.26 -3.69
CA GLY A 87 16.50 9.94 -3.06
C GLY A 87 17.13 8.89 -3.97
N ALA A 88 16.75 8.87 -5.26
CA ALA A 88 17.38 8.01 -6.26
C ALA A 88 18.85 8.39 -6.51
N GLY A 89 19.20 9.67 -6.50
CA GLY A 89 20.59 10.14 -6.58
C GLY A 89 21.44 9.64 -5.39
N PHE A 90 20.93 9.75 -4.16
CA PHE A 90 21.58 9.18 -2.98
C PHE A 90 21.67 7.65 -3.06
N ALA A 91 20.66 6.98 -3.59
CA ALA A 91 20.71 5.53 -3.79
C ALA A 91 21.83 5.14 -4.78
N ILE A 92 21.95 5.85 -5.90
CA ILE A 92 23.05 5.67 -6.87
C ILE A 92 24.40 5.88 -6.18
N LEU A 93 24.57 7.01 -5.50
CA LEU A 93 25.82 7.32 -4.79
C LEU A 93 26.17 6.25 -3.75
N GLY A 94 25.19 5.78 -2.97
CA GLY A 94 25.39 4.71 -1.99
C GLY A 94 25.78 3.37 -2.63
N ILE A 95 25.29 3.06 -3.83
CA ILE A 95 25.70 1.86 -4.56
C ILE A 95 27.12 2.00 -5.09
N TYR A 96 27.48 3.15 -5.68
CA TYR A 96 28.83 3.40 -6.22
C TYR A 96 29.91 3.39 -5.13
N GLU A 97 29.68 4.12 -4.03
CA GLU A 97 30.61 4.22 -2.90
C GLU A 97 30.56 3.02 -1.97
N ARG A 98 29.69 2.04 -2.26
CA ARG A 98 29.38 0.90 -1.39
C ARG A 98 28.98 1.31 0.04
N ALA A 99 28.35 2.48 0.16
CA ALA A 99 28.01 3.11 1.43
C ALA A 99 26.54 2.84 1.81
N PHE A 100 26.32 1.83 2.65
CA PHE A 100 24.98 1.43 3.10
C PHE A 100 24.18 2.58 3.76
N GLY A 101 24.83 3.43 4.56
CA GLY A 101 24.17 4.57 5.19
C GLY A 101 23.60 5.58 4.19
N ILE A 102 24.33 5.87 3.11
CA ILE A 102 23.89 6.77 2.04
C ILE A 102 22.68 6.16 1.29
N TYR A 103 22.73 4.85 1.03
CA TYR A 103 21.61 4.14 0.42
C TYR A 103 20.34 4.16 1.29
N CYS A 104 20.50 4.06 2.62
CA CYS A 104 19.41 4.21 3.58
C CYS A 104 18.77 5.62 3.55
N VAL A 105 19.59 6.68 3.46
CA VAL A 105 19.08 8.06 3.28
C VAL A 105 18.31 8.19 1.97
N GLY A 106 18.84 7.62 0.87
CA GLY A 106 18.14 7.58 -0.41
C GLY A 106 16.77 6.91 -0.30
N SER A 107 16.70 5.76 0.37
CA SER A 107 15.47 4.99 0.55
C SER A 107 14.43 5.71 1.41
N LEU A 108 14.87 6.42 2.46
CA LEU A 108 14.02 7.30 3.26
C LEU A 108 13.38 8.40 2.42
N LEU A 109 14.17 9.06 1.56
CA LEU A 109 13.69 10.13 0.67
C LEU A 109 12.73 9.60 -0.42
N LEU A 110 13.02 8.44 -0.99
CA LEU A 110 12.08 7.77 -1.91
C LEU A 110 10.72 7.55 -1.21
N GLY A 111 10.73 7.15 0.07
CA GLY A 111 9.53 7.02 0.89
C GLY A 111 8.81 8.33 1.18
N ALA A 112 9.57 9.37 1.51
CA ALA A 112 9.03 10.70 1.72
C ALA A 112 8.22 11.18 0.52
N GLY A 113 8.75 11.01 -0.70
CA GLY A 113 8.04 11.32 -1.94
C GLY A 113 6.78 10.46 -2.16
N GLN A 114 6.84 9.16 -1.81
CA GLN A 114 5.68 8.28 -1.87
C GLN A 114 4.54 8.71 -0.93
N GLY A 115 4.87 9.29 0.24
CA GLY A 115 3.89 9.91 1.14
C GLY A 115 3.03 10.98 0.45
N PHE A 116 3.61 11.78 -0.45
CA PHE A 116 2.87 12.74 -1.27
C PHE A 116 2.07 12.06 -2.38
N ALA A 117 2.62 11.00 -3.00
CA ALA A 117 1.96 10.28 -4.09
C ALA A 117 0.64 9.62 -3.68
N TRP A 118 0.46 9.23 -2.41
CA TRP A 118 -0.82 8.70 -1.90
C TRP A 118 -2.00 9.67 -2.09
N TYR A 119 -1.74 10.97 -2.33
CA TYR A 119 -2.76 11.97 -2.60
C TYR A 119 -3.22 12.04 -4.07
N TYR A 120 -2.63 11.30 -5.01
CA TYR A 120 -3.08 11.28 -6.43
C TYR A 120 -4.55 10.88 -6.56
N ARG A 121 -4.99 9.86 -5.82
CA ARG A 121 -6.40 9.42 -5.81
C ARG A 121 -7.35 10.52 -5.31
N PHE A 122 -6.91 11.32 -4.33
CA PHE A 122 -7.70 12.42 -3.79
C PHE A 122 -7.73 13.61 -4.75
N ALA A 123 -6.59 13.96 -5.35
CA ALA A 123 -6.52 15.00 -6.37
C ALA A 123 -7.41 14.68 -7.58
N ALA A 124 -7.50 13.42 -8.00
CA ALA A 124 -8.40 12.99 -9.05
C ALA A 124 -9.89 13.12 -8.66
N ALA A 125 -10.23 12.79 -7.41
CA ALA A 125 -11.58 12.98 -6.89
C ALA A 125 -11.96 14.47 -6.77
N GLU A 126 -11.00 15.34 -6.46
CA GLU A 126 -11.17 16.80 -6.39
C GLU A 126 -11.29 17.44 -7.78
N ALA A 127 -10.59 16.90 -8.79
CA ALA A 127 -10.65 17.37 -10.17
C ALA A 127 -11.90 16.92 -10.94
N ALA A 128 -12.63 15.92 -10.43
CA ALA A 128 -13.81 15.35 -11.08
C ALA A 128 -15.13 15.93 -10.53
N PRO A 129 -16.18 16.08 -11.38
CA PRO A 129 -17.53 16.38 -10.92
C PRO A 129 -18.03 15.35 -9.89
N ALA A 130 -18.96 15.74 -9.00
CA ALA A 130 -19.46 14.90 -7.90
C ALA A 130 -19.90 13.49 -8.36
N GLN A 131 -20.62 13.42 -9.47
CA GLN A 131 -21.08 12.17 -10.11
C GLN A 131 -19.96 11.26 -10.65
N TRP A 132 -18.75 11.78 -10.86
CA TRP A 132 -17.61 11.05 -11.45
C TRP A 132 -16.50 10.75 -10.45
N LYS A 133 -16.60 11.16 -9.18
CA LYS A 133 -15.53 10.99 -8.18
C LYS A 133 -15.07 9.55 -7.99
N SER A 134 -16.02 8.61 -7.88
CA SER A 134 -15.69 7.18 -7.73
C SER A 134 -14.96 6.65 -8.97
N ARG A 135 -15.44 6.98 -10.18
CA ARG A 135 -14.78 6.60 -11.44
C ARG A 135 -13.39 7.20 -11.58
N ALA A 136 -13.21 8.46 -11.14
CA ALA A 136 -11.92 9.14 -11.18
C ALA A 136 -10.88 8.47 -10.26
N ILE A 137 -11.28 8.10 -9.04
CA ILE A 137 -10.43 7.35 -8.12
C ILE A 137 -10.05 6.00 -8.73
N SER A 138 -11.02 5.25 -9.26
CA SER A 138 -10.77 3.95 -9.90
C SER A 138 -9.84 4.06 -11.11
N LEU A 139 -9.99 5.10 -11.95
CA LEU A 139 -9.12 5.30 -13.12
C LEU A 139 -7.67 5.57 -12.72
N VAL A 140 -7.45 6.37 -11.68
CA VAL A 140 -6.10 6.59 -11.17
C VAL A 140 -5.54 5.29 -10.61
N LEU A 141 -6.30 4.57 -9.77
CA LEU A 141 -5.85 3.30 -9.21
C LEU A 141 -5.56 2.23 -10.28
N ALA A 142 -6.27 2.26 -11.42
CA ALA A 142 -5.99 1.41 -12.57
C ALA A 142 -4.55 1.56 -13.11
N GLY A 143 -3.91 2.72 -12.88
CA GLY A 143 -2.50 2.91 -13.20
C GLY A 143 -1.54 1.96 -12.45
N GLY A 144 -1.96 1.43 -11.29
CA GLY A 144 -1.22 0.36 -10.59
C GLY A 144 -1.21 -0.97 -11.35
N VAL A 145 -2.20 -1.22 -12.22
CA VAL A 145 -2.16 -2.39 -13.12
C VAL A 145 -1.13 -2.18 -14.23
N ILE A 146 -1.04 -0.96 -14.76
CA ILE A 146 -0.03 -0.58 -15.77
C ILE A 146 1.37 -0.78 -15.21
N SER A 147 1.60 -0.46 -13.94
CA SER A 147 2.91 -0.71 -13.33
C SER A 147 3.28 -2.19 -13.26
N GLY A 148 2.32 -3.08 -13.03
CA GLY A 148 2.57 -4.53 -13.10
C GLY A 148 2.93 -5.01 -14.50
N LEU A 149 2.42 -4.38 -15.56
CA LEU A 149 2.75 -4.74 -16.95
C LEU A 149 4.14 -4.24 -17.37
N VAL A 150 4.43 -2.97 -17.08
CA VAL A 150 5.61 -2.27 -17.63
C VAL A 150 6.80 -2.30 -16.67
N GLY A 151 6.54 -2.23 -15.36
CA GLY A 151 7.57 -2.17 -14.32
C GLY A 151 8.57 -3.34 -14.32
N PRO A 152 8.16 -4.60 -14.50
CA PRO A 152 9.09 -5.75 -14.53
C PRO A 152 10.10 -5.63 -15.66
N SER A 153 9.62 -5.27 -16.86
CA SER A 153 10.45 -5.13 -18.05
C SER A 153 11.48 -4.02 -17.88
N ILE A 154 11.09 -2.88 -17.29
CA ILE A 154 12.03 -1.80 -16.97
C ILE A 154 13.02 -2.25 -15.89
N ALA A 155 12.58 -2.98 -14.86
CA ALA A 155 13.46 -3.45 -13.79
C ALA A 155 14.54 -4.39 -14.32
N ASP A 156 14.14 -5.35 -15.14
CA ASP A 156 15.04 -6.34 -15.71
C ASP A 156 16.05 -5.70 -16.68
N TYR A 157 15.59 -4.82 -17.57
CA TYR A 157 16.47 -4.11 -18.51
C TYR A 157 17.43 -3.13 -17.81
N SER A 158 16.95 -2.42 -16.79
CA SER A 158 17.72 -1.35 -16.15
C SER A 158 18.75 -1.83 -15.12
N LYS A 159 18.65 -3.08 -14.64
CA LYS A 159 19.53 -3.61 -13.59
C LYS A 159 21.02 -3.61 -13.99
N ASP A 160 21.31 -3.91 -15.26
CA ASP A 160 22.67 -4.02 -15.80
C ASP A 160 23.06 -2.84 -16.70
N MET A 161 22.21 -1.81 -16.80
CA MET A 161 22.43 -0.66 -17.69
C MET A 161 23.72 0.12 -17.34
N LEU A 162 24.16 0.06 -16.08
CA LEU A 162 25.41 0.67 -15.60
C LEU A 162 26.41 -0.40 -15.10
N ALA A 163 26.40 -1.59 -15.71
CA ALA A 163 27.38 -2.63 -15.40
C ALA A 163 28.82 -2.06 -15.47
N PRO A 164 29.70 -2.38 -14.50
CA PRO A 164 29.58 -3.45 -13.50
C PRO A 164 28.80 -3.09 -12.22
N VAL A 165 28.23 -1.88 -12.12
CA VAL A 165 27.48 -1.42 -10.93
C VAL A 165 26.01 -1.82 -11.04
N VAL A 166 25.72 -3.07 -10.66
CA VAL A 166 24.36 -3.67 -10.74
C VAL A 166 23.36 -2.85 -9.90
N PHE A 167 22.13 -2.71 -10.40
CA PHE A 167 21.01 -1.94 -9.87
C PHE A 167 21.12 -0.41 -9.92
N ALA A 168 22.31 0.18 -10.12
CA ALA A 168 22.41 1.65 -10.25
C ALA A 168 21.55 2.19 -11.41
N GLY A 169 21.49 1.46 -12.52
CA GLY A 169 20.64 1.80 -13.67
C GLY A 169 19.14 1.80 -13.37
N ALA A 170 18.68 1.01 -12.41
CA ALA A 170 17.28 1.02 -11.97
C ALA A 170 16.93 2.34 -11.27
N PHE A 171 17.85 2.90 -10.47
CA PHE A 171 17.65 4.21 -9.83
C PHE A 171 17.80 5.37 -10.82
N VAL A 172 18.63 5.25 -11.86
CA VAL A 172 18.63 6.21 -12.98
C VAL A 172 17.27 6.20 -13.68
N SER A 173 16.69 5.02 -13.91
CA SER A 173 15.35 4.90 -14.50
C SER A 173 14.29 5.57 -13.63
N ILE A 174 14.40 5.48 -12.30
CA ILE A 174 13.53 6.23 -11.37
C ILE A 174 13.66 7.74 -11.58
N ILE A 175 14.87 8.29 -11.72
CA ILE A 175 15.08 9.73 -11.98
C ILE A 175 14.41 10.16 -13.29
N VAL A 176 14.62 9.42 -14.37
CA VAL A 176 14.07 9.73 -15.70
C VAL A 176 12.54 9.70 -15.67
N LEU A 177 11.96 8.64 -15.11
CA LEU A 177 10.52 8.48 -14.97
C LEU A 177 9.92 9.58 -14.09
N GLN A 178 10.60 9.95 -13.01
CA GLN A 178 10.11 10.99 -12.11
C GLN A 178 10.24 12.40 -12.71
N ALA A 179 11.27 12.67 -13.52
CA ALA A 179 11.38 13.89 -14.31
C ALA A 179 10.24 14.00 -15.32
N LEU A 180 9.86 12.89 -15.97
CA LEU A 180 8.69 12.84 -16.85
C LEU A 180 7.39 13.18 -16.09
N VAL A 181 7.20 12.65 -14.87
CA VAL A 181 6.06 12.99 -14.01
C VAL A 181 6.04 14.50 -13.70
N ILE A 182 7.18 15.09 -13.34
CA ILE A 182 7.28 16.53 -13.09
C ILE A 182 6.88 17.32 -14.34
N ALA A 183 7.41 16.94 -15.52
CA ALA A 183 7.07 17.60 -16.78
C ALA A 183 5.57 17.51 -17.09
N LEU A 184 4.95 16.33 -16.94
CA LEU A 184 3.52 16.13 -17.13
C LEU A 184 2.68 16.98 -16.16
N LEU A 185 3.10 17.09 -14.89
CA LEU A 185 2.42 17.88 -13.87
C LEU A 185 2.38 19.37 -14.22
N LEU A 186 3.34 19.92 -14.97
CA LEU A 186 3.33 21.32 -15.41
C LEU A 186 2.13 21.63 -16.32
N PHE A 187 1.56 20.63 -17.00
CA PHE A 187 0.40 20.77 -17.89
C PHE A 187 -0.95 20.53 -17.18
N ILE A 188 -0.94 20.14 -15.91
CA ILE A 188 -2.16 19.85 -15.12
C ILE A 188 -2.52 21.06 -14.27
N ARG A 189 -3.79 21.46 -14.27
CA ARG A 189 -4.33 22.42 -13.30
C ARG A 189 -5.25 21.72 -12.32
N ILE A 190 -4.82 21.61 -11.07
CA ILE A 190 -5.60 20.98 -10.00
C ILE A 190 -6.23 22.09 -9.15
N PRO A 191 -7.55 22.06 -8.90
CA PRO A 191 -8.20 22.99 -7.97
C PRO A 191 -7.53 22.95 -6.59
N ARG A 192 -7.51 24.07 -5.88
CA ARG A 192 -6.98 24.10 -4.51
C ARG A 192 -7.89 23.25 -3.60
N PRO A 193 -7.32 22.37 -2.76
CA PRO A 193 -8.11 21.55 -1.86
C PRO A 193 -8.81 22.45 -0.82
N ALA A 194 -10.02 22.07 -0.42
CA ALA A 194 -10.73 22.74 0.67
C ALA A 194 -9.95 22.58 1.99
N PRO A 195 -9.97 23.60 2.88
CA PRO A 195 -9.27 23.53 4.15
C PRO A 195 -9.81 22.38 5.02
N MET A 196 -8.89 21.62 5.62
CA MET A 196 -9.22 20.49 6.50
C MET A 196 -9.82 21.02 7.81
N ARG A 197 -11.01 20.57 8.19
CA ARG A 197 -11.65 20.92 9.47
C ARG A 197 -11.47 19.76 10.45
N PHE A 198 -10.79 20.01 11.57
CA PHE A 198 -10.60 19.05 12.67
C PHE A 198 -11.59 19.24 13.83
N THR A 199 -12.63 20.06 13.65
CA THR A 199 -13.51 20.50 14.73
C THR A 199 -14.81 19.69 14.73
N GLY A 200 -14.96 18.77 15.70
CA GLY A 200 -16.23 18.08 15.98
C GLY A 200 -16.14 16.58 16.27
N GLY A 201 -17.24 16.02 16.79
CA GLY A 201 -17.45 14.59 17.03
C GLY A 201 -16.82 14.03 18.31
N ARG A 202 -17.08 12.75 18.58
CA ARG A 202 -16.68 12.02 19.80
C ARG A 202 -15.17 11.95 19.98
N PRO A 203 -14.66 11.79 21.22
CA PRO A 203 -13.23 11.60 21.46
C PRO A 203 -12.69 10.36 20.74
N LEU A 204 -11.45 10.43 20.26
CA LEU A 204 -10.81 9.35 19.47
C LEU A 204 -10.82 8.00 20.22
N LEU A 205 -10.66 8.04 21.55
CA LEU A 205 -10.67 6.86 22.40
C LEU A 205 -12.02 6.13 22.40
N GLU A 206 -13.13 6.86 22.31
CA GLU A 206 -14.47 6.27 22.23
C GLU A 206 -14.66 5.57 20.88
N ILE A 207 -14.16 6.16 19.80
CA ILE A 207 -14.17 5.54 18.47
C ILE A 207 -13.29 4.29 18.44
N ALA A 208 -12.08 4.39 19.01
CA ALA A 208 -11.09 3.31 19.01
C ALA A 208 -11.51 2.09 19.84
N ARG A 209 -12.40 2.26 20.82
CA ARG A 209 -12.95 1.18 21.66
C ARG A 209 -14.08 0.40 21.00
N GLN A 210 -14.63 0.89 19.87
CA GLN A 210 -15.70 0.17 19.18
C GLN A 210 -15.18 -1.18 18.64
N PRO A 211 -15.88 -2.30 18.86
CA PRO A 211 -15.47 -3.60 18.32
C PRO A 211 -15.30 -3.60 16.80
N LYS A 212 -16.17 -2.86 16.08
CA LYS A 212 -16.03 -2.68 14.63
C LYS A 212 -14.73 -1.98 14.24
N PHE A 213 -14.34 -0.93 14.98
CA PHE A 213 -13.08 -0.22 14.74
C PHE A 213 -11.88 -1.12 14.98
N ILE A 214 -11.87 -1.86 16.10
CA ILE A 214 -10.76 -2.75 16.45
C ILE A 214 -10.55 -3.81 15.35
N VAL A 215 -11.63 -4.44 14.88
CA VAL A 215 -11.54 -5.44 13.80
C VAL A 215 -11.13 -4.82 12.47
N ALA A 216 -11.65 -3.64 12.12
CA ALA A 216 -11.26 -2.92 10.92
C ALA A 216 -9.79 -2.51 10.94
N ALA A 217 -9.31 -1.94 12.05
CA ALA A 217 -7.93 -1.53 12.24
C ALA A 217 -6.99 -2.75 12.24
N LEU A 218 -7.33 -3.82 12.96
CA LEU A 218 -6.56 -5.06 12.97
C LEU A 218 -6.44 -5.64 11.56
N ALA A 219 -7.55 -5.77 10.84
CA ALA A 219 -7.55 -6.29 9.48
C ALA A 219 -6.76 -5.40 8.51
N GLY A 220 -6.88 -4.07 8.63
CA GLY A 220 -6.10 -3.12 7.84
C GLY A 220 -4.60 -3.23 8.11
N VAL A 221 -4.22 -3.32 9.39
CA VAL A 221 -2.83 -3.51 9.84
C VAL A 221 -2.28 -4.82 9.31
N VAL A 222 -2.96 -5.94 9.53
CA VAL A 222 -2.48 -7.28 9.13
C VAL A 222 -2.42 -7.45 7.62
N ALA A 223 -3.39 -6.89 6.88
CA ALA A 223 -3.32 -6.85 5.43
C ALA A 223 -2.01 -6.19 4.99
N TYR A 224 -1.77 -4.95 5.42
CA TYR A 224 -0.63 -4.19 4.96
C TYR A 224 0.72 -4.71 5.47
N SER A 225 0.84 -4.93 6.78
CA SER A 225 2.09 -5.39 7.37
C SER A 225 2.44 -6.79 6.90
N GLY A 226 1.47 -7.71 6.82
CA GLY A 226 1.68 -9.06 6.28
C GLY A 226 2.07 -9.05 4.81
N MET A 227 1.44 -8.20 4.00
CA MET A 227 1.81 -8.02 2.59
C MET A 227 3.25 -7.54 2.45
N VAL A 228 3.63 -6.43 3.07
CA VAL A 228 4.97 -5.88 2.86
C VAL A 228 6.04 -6.75 3.53
N MET A 229 5.74 -7.38 4.67
CA MET A 229 6.63 -8.34 5.32
C MET A 229 7.01 -9.48 4.38
N LEU A 230 6.03 -10.13 3.73
CA LEU A 230 6.28 -11.27 2.85
C LEU A 230 6.82 -10.86 1.48
N MET A 231 6.27 -9.78 0.90
CA MET A 231 6.69 -9.29 -0.41
C MET A 231 8.13 -8.75 -0.40
N SER A 232 8.52 -7.98 0.62
CA SER A 232 9.81 -7.25 0.62
C SER A 232 11.04 -8.15 0.64
N VAL A 233 10.97 -9.30 1.30
CA VAL A 233 12.07 -10.27 1.35
C VAL A 233 12.05 -11.29 0.22
N THR A 234 10.97 -11.38 -0.56
CA THR A 234 10.84 -12.38 -1.61
C THR A 234 11.94 -12.29 -2.67
N PRO A 235 12.29 -11.11 -3.22
CA PRO A 235 13.40 -11.01 -4.16
C PRO A 235 14.71 -11.56 -3.61
N LEU A 236 14.99 -11.27 -2.34
CA LEU A 236 16.19 -11.76 -1.66
C LEU A 236 16.15 -13.28 -1.44
N ALA A 237 15.01 -13.83 -1.02
CA ALA A 237 14.84 -15.28 -0.87
C ALA A 237 15.00 -16.01 -2.21
N MET A 238 14.42 -15.48 -3.29
CA MET A 238 14.57 -16.03 -4.64
C MET A 238 16.03 -16.01 -5.12
N GLN A 239 16.76 -14.91 -4.84
CA GLN A 239 18.19 -14.82 -5.14
C GLN A 239 19.00 -15.88 -4.38
N ILE A 240 18.71 -16.11 -3.10
CA ILE A 240 19.37 -17.15 -2.29
C ILE A 240 19.11 -18.56 -2.88
N CYS A 241 17.92 -18.79 -3.43
CA CYS A 241 17.59 -20.03 -4.14
C CYS A 241 18.23 -20.15 -5.54
N GLY A 242 18.99 -19.15 -5.99
CA GLY A 242 19.59 -19.13 -7.33
C GLY A 242 18.59 -18.94 -8.47
N LEU A 243 17.39 -18.40 -8.18
CA LEU A 243 16.41 -18.08 -9.21
C LEU A 243 16.81 -16.80 -9.94
N ASP A 244 16.49 -16.75 -11.24
CA ASP A 244 16.87 -15.63 -12.08
C ASP A 244 16.11 -14.35 -11.72
N PHE A 245 16.71 -13.20 -12.04
CA PHE A 245 16.08 -11.90 -11.78
C PHE A 245 14.80 -11.70 -12.61
N TYR A 246 14.73 -12.24 -13.83
CA TYR A 246 13.50 -12.22 -14.62
C TYR A 246 12.36 -12.96 -13.90
N GLN A 247 12.65 -14.11 -13.29
CA GLN A 247 11.67 -14.84 -12.49
C GLN A 247 11.22 -14.02 -11.29
N THR A 248 12.15 -13.33 -10.62
CA THR A 248 11.86 -12.46 -9.48
C THR A 248 10.92 -11.31 -9.87
N THR A 249 11.21 -10.61 -10.96
CA THR A 249 10.36 -9.50 -11.44
C THR A 249 8.98 -10.00 -11.90
N SER A 250 8.89 -11.20 -12.47
CA SER A 250 7.61 -11.85 -12.81
C SER A 250 6.77 -12.22 -11.57
N VAL A 251 7.40 -12.68 -10.50
CA VAL A 251 6.69 -12.94 -9.22
C VAL A 251 6.11 -11.63 -8.66
N ILE A 252 6.87 -10.55 -8.67
CA ILE A 252 6.39 -9.21 -8.24
C ILE A 252 5.31 -8.67 -9.19
N GLN A 253 5.39 -8.92 -10.50
CA GLN A 253 4.34 -8.58 -11.46
C GLN A 253 2.99 -9.18 -11.07
N TRP A 254 2.95 -10.50 -10.85
CA TRP A 254 1.72 -11.21 -10.53
C TRP A 254 1.18 -10.85 -9.14
N HIS A 255 2.06 -10.52 -8.20
CA HIS A 255 1.67 -9.88 -6.94
C HIS A 255 0.90 -8.57 -7.17
N VAL A 256 1.48 -7.65 -7.97
CA VAL A 256 0.87 -6.36 -8.29
C VAL A 256 -0.47 -6.53 -9.01
N PHE A 257 -0.59 -7.51 -9.91
CA PHE A 257 -1.88 -7.87 -10.48
C PHE A 257 -2.88 -8.36 -9.43
N GLY A 258 -2.45 -9.23 -8.52
CA GLY A 258 -3.25 -9.65 -7.38
C GLY A 258 -3.72 -8.48 -6.52
N MET A 259 -2.91 -7.43 -6.36
CA MET A 259 -3.28 -6.24 -5.59
C MET A 259 -4.31 -5.36 -6.30
N TYR A 260 -4.15 -5.08 -7.60
CA TYR A 260 -4.92 -4.03 -8.27
C TYR A 260 -6.04 -4.53 -9.17
N VAL A 261 -5.90 -5.71 -9.81
CA VAL A 261 -6.96 -6.26 -10.68
C VAL A 261 -8.25 -6.57 -9.91
N PRO A 262 -8.21 -7.16 -8.70
CA PRO A 262 -9.44 -7.41 -7.96
C PRO A 262 -10.19 -6.13 -7.57
N ALA A 263 -9.50 -4.99 -7.43
CA ALA A 263 -10.12 -3.72 -7.02
C ALA A 263 -11.26 -3.25 -7.94
N PHE A 264 -11.28 -3.66 -9.22
CA PHE A 264 -12.39 -3.39 -10.14
C PHE A 264 -13.69 -4.11 -9.75
N PHE A 265 -13.58 -5.24 -9.05
CA PHE A 265 -14.69 -6.14 -8.72
C PHE A 265 -14.99 -6.18 -7.22
N THR A 266 -14.01 -5.91 -6.35
CA THR A 266 -14.15 -6.02 -4.89
C THR A 266 -15.32 -5.20 -4.34
N GLY A 267 -15.57 -4.00 -4.87
CA GLY A 267 -16.73 -3.20 -4.46
C GLY A 267 -18.09 -3.81 -4.85
N HIS A 268 -18.15 -4.55 -5.97
CA HIS A 268 -19.34 -5.33 -6.33
C HIS A 268 -19.47 -6.58 -5.43
N LEU A 269 -18.36 -7.29 -5.17
CA LEU A 269 -18.33 -8.43 -4.27
C LEU A 269 -18.78 -8.06 -2.85
N ILE A 270 -18.34 -6.92 -2.32
CA ILE A 270 -18.78 -6.43 -0.99
C ILE A 270 -20.28 -6.14 -0.97
N ARG A 271 -20.84 -5.55 -2.04
CA ARG A 271 -22.28 -5.30 -2.12
C ARG A 271 -23.11 -6.59 -2.20
N HIS A 272 -22.59 -7.63 -2.85
CA HIS A 272 -23.32 -8.88 -3.05
C HIS A 272 -23.14 -9.88 -1.90
N PHE A 273 -21.91 -10.07 -1.41
CA PHE A 273 -21.58 -11.07 -0.38
C PHE A 273 -21.48 -10.49 1.04
N GLY A 274 -21.33 -9.16 1.16
CA GLY A 274 -21.11 -8.47 2.43
C GLY A 274 -19.62 -8.32 2.79
N VAL A 275 -19.30 -7.27 3.53
CA VAL A 275 -17.92 -6.89 3.89
C VAL A 275 -17.16 -8.00 4.63
N TYR A 276 -17.82 -8.67 5.58
CA TYR A 276 -17.19 -9.70 6.40
C TYR A 276 -16.74 -10.94 5.59
N LYS A 277 -17.56 -11.40 4.63
CA LYS A 277 -17.21 -12.57 3.81
C LYS A 277 -16.02 -12.28 2.89
N VAL A 278 -15.97 -11.07 2.34
CA VAL A 278 -14.83 -10.63 1.51
C VAL A 278 -13.56 -10.53 2.36
N MET A 279 -13.63 -9.96 3.57
CA MET A 279 -12.49 -9.93 4.49
C MET A 279 -12.00 -11.33 4.85
N LEU A 280 -12.91 -12.28 5.14
CA LEU A 280 -12.55 -13.67 5.44
C LEU A 280 -11.87 -14.35 4.24
N ALA A 281 -12.40 -14.16 3.02
CA ALA A 281 -11.76 -14.66 1.81
C ALA A 281 -10.34 -14.11 1.64
N GLY A 282 -10.15 -12.81 1.93
CA GLY A 282 -8.83 -12.17 1.92
C GLY A 282 -7.86 -12.79 2.93
N GLY A 283 -8.31 -12.98 4.17
CA GLY A 283 -7.51 -13.64 5.22
C GLY A 283 -7.17 -15.09 4.88
N CYS A 284 -8.10 -15.85 4.29
CA CYS A 284 -7.85 -17.21 3.83
C CYS A 284 -6.81 -17.24 2.68
N ALA A 285 -6.86 -16.29 1.76
CA ALA A 285 -5.86 -16.17 0.70
C ALA A 285 -4.46 -15.83 1.26
N MET A 286 -4.36 -14.99 2.30
CA MET A 286 -3.09 -14.73 3.00
C MET A 286 -2.58 -15.98 3.73
N ALA A 287 -3.46 -16.75 4.38
CA ALA A 287 -3.08 -18.02 5.00
C ALA A 287 -2.60 -19.05 3.96
N ALA A 288 -3.26 -19.12 2.81
CA ALA A 288 -2.83 -19.96 1.69
C ALA A 288 -1.47 -19.54 1.12
N CYS A 289 -1.21 -18.23 1.00
CA CYS A 289 0.11 -17.71 0.66
C CYS A 289 1.19 -18.23 1.62
N ILE A 290 0.95 -18.11 2.93
CA ILE A 290 1.89 -18.57 3.96
C ILE A 290 2.14 -20.08 3.87
N LEU A 291 1.08 -20.86 3.66
CA LEU A 291 1.19 -22.31 3.50
C LEU A 291 2.03 -22.66 2.28
N ILE A 292 1.71 -22.11 1.10
CA ILE A 292 2.45 -22.38 -0.14
C ILE A 292 3.90 -21.93 -0.03
N GLY A 293 4.15 -20.75 0.55
CA GLY A 293 5.51 -20.26 0.81
C GLY A 293 6.30 -21.15 1.76
N SER A 294 5.63 -21.87 2.66
CA SER A 294 6.26 -22.82 3.59
C SER A 294 6.47 -24.22 3.00
N LEU A 295 5.75 -24.59 1.94
CA LEU A 295 5.84 -25.91 1.30
C LEU A 295 7.06 -26.07 0.39
N GLY A 296 7.58 -24.99 -0.18
CA GLY A 296 8.73 -25.05 -1.08
C GLY A 296 9.25 -23.70 -1.53
N GLN A 297 10.44 -23.71 -2.16
CA GLN A 297 11.15 -22.53 -2.63
C GLN A 297 11.48 -22.60 -4.13
N THR A 298 10.58 -23.19 -4.92
CA THR A 298 10.67 -23.15 -6.39
C THR A 298 9.95 -21.92 -6.94
N TYR A 299 10.23 -21.55 -8.19
CA TYR A 299 9.55 -20.44 -8.87
C TYR A 299 8.02 -20.47 -8.73
N ILE A 300 7.40 -21.65 -8.89
CA ILE A 300 5.93 -21.81 -8.77
C ILE A 300 5.43 -21.53 -7.36
N HIS A 301 6.18 -21.89 -6.32
CA HIS A 301 5.80 -21.59 -4.93
C HIS A 301 5.82 -20.07 -4.69
N PHE A 302 6.88 -19.38 -5.08
CA PHE A 302 6.98 -17.93 -4.96
C PHE A 302 5.88 -17.22 -5.78
N TRP A 303 5.68 -17.65 -7.02
CA TRP A 303 4.66 -17.10 -7.91
C TRP A 303 3.25 -17.25 -7.34
N ALA A 304 2.86 -18.46 -6.92
CA ALA A 304 1.53 -18.72 -6.38
C ALA A 304 1.32 -18.01 -5.04
N ALA A 305 2.31 -18.06 -4.14
CA ALA A 305 2.24 -17.40 -2.84
C ALA A 305 2.08 -15.87 -3.00
N GLN A 306 2.93 -15.22 -3.81
CA GLN A 306 2.89 -13.76 -3.98
C GLN A 306 1.64 -13.28 -4.74
N THR A 307 1.12 -14.08 -5.68
CA THR A 307 -0.16 -13.80 -6.34
C THR A 307 -1.31 -13.82 -5.33
N LEU A 308 -1.38 -14.87 -4.50
CA LEU A 308 -2.39 -14.98 -3.43
C LEU A 308 -2.22 -13.91 -2.36
N LEU A 309 -0.98 -13.50 -2.06
CA LEU A 309 -0.70 -12.39 -1.16
C LEU A 309 -1.33 -11.09 -1.66
N GLY A 310 -1.21 -10.80 -2.97
CA GLY A 310 -1.81 -9.62 -3.57
C GLY A 310 -3.34 -9.64 -3.51
N VAL A 311 -3.95 -10.77 -3.88
CA VAL A 311 -5.42 -10.96 -3.80
C VAL A 311 -5.92 -10.86 -2.37
N GLY A 312 -5.22 -11.53 -1.44
CA GLY A 312 -5.53 -11.52 -0.01
C GLY A 312 -5.46 -10.12 0.59
N TRP A 313 -4.39 -9.38 0.27
CA TRP A 313 -4.25 -7.98 0.65
C TRP A 313 -5.41 -7.13 0.12
N ASN A 314 -5.78 -7.27 -1.16
CA ASN A 314 -6.86 -6.47 -1.74
C ASN A 314 -8.18 -6.68 -0.99
N PHE A 315 -8.62 -7.92 -0.84
CA PHE A 315 -9.91 -8.23 -0.21
C PHE A 315 -9.93 -7.84 1.26
N LEU A 316 -8.83 -8.10 1.98
CA LEU A 316 -8.75 -7.77 3.40
C LEU A 316 -8.66 -6.26 3.63
N TYR A 317 -7.81 -5.54 2.88
CA TYR A 317 -7.62 -4.09 3.05
C TYR A 317 -8.81 -3.27 2.56
N VAL A 318 -9.40 -3.60 1.40
CA VAL A 318 -10.62 -2.92 0.91
C VAL A 318 -11.80 -3.22 1.84
N GLY A 319 -11.93 -4.45 2.33
CA GLY A 319 -12.93 -4.81 3.33
C GLY A 319 -12.74 -4.06 4.65
N ALA A 320 -11.51 -4.02 5.17
CA ALA A 320 -11.15 -3.30 6.39
C ALA A 320 -11.45 -1.80 6.31
N THR A 321 -11.05 -1.14 5.21
CA THR A 321 -11.31 0.29 4.99
C THR A 321 -12.79 0.59 4.80
N THR A 322 -13.56 -0.33 4.19
CA THR A 322 -15.02 -0.23 4.11
C THR A 322 -15.65 -0.33 5.51
N LEU A 323 -15.27 -1.34 6.29
CA LEU A 323 -15.76 -1.52 7.66
C LEU A 323 -15.39 -0.33 8.57
N LEU A 324 -14.19 0.24 8.39
CA LEU A 324 -13.74 1.43 9.12
C LEU A 324 -14.65 2.63 8.87
N THR A 325 -15.22 2.78 7.66
CA THR A 325 -16.12 3.90 7.36
C THR A 325 -17.43 3.85 8.13
N GLU A 326 -17.79 2.70 8.69
CA GLU A 326 -18.99 2.54 9.53
C GLU A 326 -18.76 2.97 10.99
N THR A 327 -17.54 3.33 11.39
CA THR A 327 -17.20 3.58 12.80
C THR A 327 -17.15 5.07 13.17
N TYR A 328 -17.27 5.96 12.19
CA TYR A 328 -17.10 7.41 12.36
C TYR A 328 -18.11 8.24 11.56
N THR A 329 -18.45 9.43 12.05
CA THR A 329 -19.22 10.43 11.30
C THR A 329 -18.31 11.30 10.42
N VAL A 330 -18.89 12.17 9.58
CA VAL A 330 -18.13 13.03 8.66
C VAL A 330 -17.16 13.94 9.41
N GLU A 331 -17.54 14.46 10.58
CA GLU A 331 -16.73 15.31 11.45
C GLU A 331 -15.58 14.53 12.09
N GLU A 332 -15.75 13.22 12.30
CA GLU A 332 -14.77 12.33 12.93
C GLU A 332 -13.81 11.69 11.92
N ARG A 333 -14.14 11.75 10.62
CA ARG A 333 -13.40 11.06 9.55
C ARG A 333 -11.91 11.32 9.57
N ALA A 334 -11.48 12.58 9.65
CA ALA A 334 -10.07 12.94 9.53
C ALA A 334 -9.23 12.34 10.67
N LYS A 335 -9.69 12.48 11.92
CA LYS A 335 -8.97 11.95 13.11
C LYS A 335 -8.98 10.41 13.15
N THR A 336 -10.08 9.78 12.79
CA THR A 336 -10.18 8.31 12.79
C THR A 336 -9.35 7.68 11.67
N GLN A 337 -9.35 8.27 10.47
CA GLN A 337 -8.48 7.82 9.39
C GLN A 337 -7.00 8.04 9.74
N ALA A 338 -6.63 9.18 10.33
CA ALA A 338 -5.25 9.43 10.76
C ALA A 338 -4.75 8.39 11.77
N LEU A 339 -5.58 8.00 12.75
CA LEU A 339 -5.22 6.94 13.71
C LEU A 339 -5.00 5.60 12.99
N ASN A 340 -5.91 5.21 12.10
CA ASN A 340 -5.79 3.96 11.35
C ASN A 340 -4.52 3.93 10.49
N GLU A 341 -4.24 5.00 9.74
CA GLU A 341 -3.03 5.11 8.91
C GLU A 341 -1.76 5.05 9.77
N LEU A 342 -1.75 5.72 10.93
CA LEU A 342 -0.61 5.65 11.86
C LEU A 342 -0.35 4.21 12.34
N LEU A 343 -1.40 3.49 12.74
CA LEU A 343 -1.29 2.09 13.16
C LEU A 343 -0.74 1.22 12.03
N VAL A 344 -1.26 1.39 10.81
CA VAL A 344 -0.82 0.65 9.63
C VAL A 344 0.65 0.92 9.34
N PHE A 345 1.09 2.17 9.28
CA PHE A 345 2.46 2.52 8.91
C PHE A 345 3.49 2.09 9.95
N VAL A 346 3.21 2.29 11.25
CA VAL A 346 4.14 1.91 12.32
C VAL A 346 4.34 0.39 12.33
N VAL A 347 3.24 -0.38 12.32
CA VAL A 347 3.33 -1.85 12.34
C VAL A 347 3.97 -2.38 11.05
N THR A 348 3.68 -1.77 9.90
CA THR A 348 4.30 -2.15 8.63
C THR A 348 5.81 -1.90 8.63
N GLY A 349 6.27 -0.74 9.11
CA GLY A 349 7.70 -0.45 9.23
C GLY A 349 8.44 -1.47 10.12
N LEU A 350 7.85 -1.81 11.27
CA LEU A 350 8.40 -2.85 12.16
C LEU A 350 8.41 -4.22 11.50
N ALA A 351 7.31 -4.63 10.85
CA ALA A 351 7.21 -5.93 10.20
C ALA A 351 8.27 -6.13 9.11
N ILE A 352 8.55 -5.09 8.32
CA ILE A 352 9.59 -5.12 7.27
C ILE A 352 10.98 -5.21 7.88
N PHE A 353 11.26 -4.44 8.94
CA PHE A 353 12.55 -4.51 9.62
C PHE A 353 12.80 -5.91 10.19
N PHE A 354 11.79 -6.51 10.84
CA PHE A 354 11.89 -7.87 11.37
C PHE A 354 11.96 -8.95 10.27
N SER A 355 11.33 -8.73 9.10
CA SER A 355 11.35 -9.71 8.01
C SER A 355 12.76 -10.09 7.54
N GLY A 356 13.66 -9.11 7.41
CA GLY A 356 15.05 -9.34 7.01
C GLY A 356 15.85 -10.07 8.08
N GLN A 357 15.64 -9.71 9.35
CA GLN A 357 16.21 -10.41 10.51
C GLN A 357 15.77 -11.87 10.56
N MET A 358 14.47 -12.13 10.38
CA MET A 358 13.93 -13.50 10.37
C MET A 358 14.50 -14.31 9.21
N LEU A 359 14.57 -13.73 8.00
CA LEU A 359 15.14 -14.41 6.84
C LEU A 359 16.63 -14.75 7.06
N HIS A 360 17.41 -13.83 7.60
CA HIS A 360 18.84 -14.04 7.81
C HIS A 360 19.14 -15.06 8.91
N ASN A 361 18.45 -14.97 10.06
CA ASN A 361 18.79 -15.76 11.25
C ASN A 361 18.11 -17.13 11.29
N VAL A 362 16.92 -17.27 10.70
CA VAL A 362 16.10 -18.49 10.83
C VAL A 362 15.68 -19.05 9.47
N GLY A 363 15.51 -18.19 8.46
CA GLY A 363 15.24 -18.60 7.08
C GLY A 363 13.82 -18.30 6.60
N TRP A 364 13.55 -18.67 5.35
CA TRP A 364 12.32 -18.35 4.62
C TRP A 364 11.04 -18.86 5.30
N THR A 365 11.05 -20.08 5.83
CA THR A 365 9.89 -20.66 6.51
C THR A 365 9.51 -19.86 7.77
N ALA A 366 10.49 -19.32 8.49
CA ALA A 366 10.23 -18.51 9.67
C ALA A 366 9.51 -17.20 9.32
N VAL A 367 9.90 -16.54 8.22
CA VAL A 367 9.21 -15.33 7.76
C VAL A 367 7.73 -15.63 7.47
N ASN A 368 7.46 -16.74 6.77
CA ASN A 368 6.09 -17.16 6.45
C ASN A 368 5.27 -17.47 7.71
N LEU A 369 5.80 -18.34 8.57
CA LEU A 369 5.10 -18.73 9.80
C LEU A 369 4.97 -17.59 10.80
N GLY A 370 5.88 -16.60 10.79
CA GLY A 370 5.80 -15.40 11.62
C GLY A 370 4.56 -14.55 11.34
N ALA A 371 4.09 -14.53 10.08
CA ALA A 371 2.88 -13.81 9.71
C ALA A 371 1.58 -14.57 10.07
N LEU A 372 1.65 -15.89 10.25
CA LEU A 372 0.47 -16.75 10.42
C LEU A 372 -0.38 -16.41 11.65
N PRO A 373 0.18 -16.19 12.86
CA PRO A 373 -0.61 -15.85 14.04
C PRO A 373 -1.46 -14.59 13.85
N LEU A 374 -0.92 -13.58 13.16
CA LEU A 374 -1.64 -12.32 12.91
C LEU A 374 -2.78 -12.50 11.92
N VAL A 375 -2.59 -13.33 10.88
CA VAL A 375 -3.64 -13.69 9.92
C VAL A 375 -4.75 -14.47 10.60
N LEU A 376 -4.40 -15.49 11.40
CA LEU A 376 -5.37 -16.29 12.16
C LEU A 376 -6.16 -15.45 13.17
N LEU A 377 -5.48 -14.54 13.89
CA LEU A 377 -6.12 -13.59 14.80
C LEU A 377 -7.14 -12.71 14.06
N THR A 378 -6.78 -12.22 12.87
CA THR A 378 -7.67 -11.39 12.05
C THR A 378 -8.89 -12.17 11.55
N LEU A 379 -8.69 -13.42 11.11
CA LEU A 379 -9.78 -14.33 10.72
C LEU A 379 -10.72 -14.60 11.90
N GLY A 380 -10.17 -14.90 13.08
CA GLY A 380 -10.93 -15.13 14.30
C GLY A 380 -11.73 -13.89 14.73
N ALA A 381 -11.09 -12.72 14.78
CA ALA A 381 -11.72 -11.46 15.17
C ALA A 381 -12.83 -11.04 14.19
N THR A 382 -12.60 -11.21 12.89
CA THR A 382 -13.60 -10.92 11.84
C THR A 382 -14.78 -11.88 11.94
N THR A 383 -14.54 -13.17 12.13
CA THR A 383 -15.59 -14.19 12.30
C THR A 383 -16.41 -13.93 13.56
N TRP A 384 -15.75 -13.62 14.68
CA TRP A 384 -16.41 -13.28 15.94
C TRP A 384 -17.35 -12.08 15.79
N LEU A 385 -16.88 -10.99 15.18
CA LEU A 385 -17.70 -9.80 14.96
C LEU A 385 -18.88 -10.09 14.02
N TRP A 386 -18.64 -10.87 12.97
CA TRP A 386 -19.67 -11.28 12.02
C TRP A 386 -20.78 -12.11 12.70
N LEU A 387 -20.42 -13.06 13.55
CA LEU A 387 -21.37 -13.88 14.30
C LEU A 387 -22.12 -13.07 15.37
N LYS A 388 -21.44 -12.15 16.06
CA LYS A 388 -22.05 -11.29 17.08
C LYS A 388 -23.14 -10.39 16.49
N LEU A 389 -22.90 -9.82 15.31
CA LEU A 389 -23.86 -8.94 14.61
C LEU A 389 -24.97 -9.69 13.87
N ARG A 390 -24.81 -11.01 13.65
CA ARG A 390 -25.83 -11.86 13.05
C ARG A 390 -26.90 -12.33 14.01
N LYS A 391 -26.63 -12.32 15.32
CA LYS A 391 -27.67 -12.63 16.31
C LYS A 391 -28.68 -11.48 16.30
N PRO A 392 -29.96 -11.73 15.97
CA PRO A 392 -31.00 -10.75 16.21
C PRO A 392 -31.08 -10.54 17.73
N ASP A 393 -31.33 -9.31 18.18
CA ASP A 393 -31.75 -9.06 19.55
C ASP A 393 -33.06 -9.82 19.80
N SER A 394 -32.97 -11.08 20.23
CA SER A 394 -34.09 -11.85 20.76
C SER A 394 -34.40 -11.28 22.14
N LYS A 395 -35.12 -10.15 22.17
CA LYS A 395 -35.97 -9.64 23.27
C LYS A 395 -36.41 -8.20 22.96
N VAL A 396 -37.33 -8.01 22.03
CA VAL A 396 -38.21 -6.83 22.01
C VAL A 396 -39.62 -7.29 21.65
N GLY A 397 -40.53 -7.23 22.62
CA GLY A 397 -41.95 -6.98 22.38
C GLY A 397 -42.93 -8.15 22.39
N ASP A 398 -43.10 -8.83 23.53
CA ASP A 398 -44.42 -9.37 23.90
C ASP A 398 -44.98 -8.50 25.03
N THR A 399 -45.65 -7.42 24.64
CA THR A 399 -46.69 -6.77 25.46
C THR A 399 -47.86 -6.51 24.52
N PRO A 400 -48.96 -7.26 24.60
CA PRO A 400 -50.18 -6.88 23.91
C PRO A 400 -50.80 -5.70 24.65
N VAL A 401 -50.63 -4.51 24.08
CA VAL A 401 -51.51 -3.37 24.33
C VAL A 401 -52.56 -3.41 23.24
N GLU A 402 -53.76 -3.90 23.54
CA GLU A 402 -55.03 -3.43 22.97
C GLU A 402 -56.21 -4.25 23.52
N ALA A 403 -56.82 -3.76 24.59
CA ALA A 403 -58.23 -4.03 24.93
C ALA A 403 -58.77 -2.86 25.76
N ALA A 404 -58.96 -1.72 25.11
CA ALA A 404 -59.76 -0.62 25.61
C ALA A 404 -60.38 0.13 24.42
N ALA A 405 -61.34 -0.51 23.74
CA ALA A 405 -62.38 0.14 22.93
C ALA A 405 -63.43 -0.89 22.48
N LYS A 406 -64.31 -1.31 23.40
CA LYS A 406 -65.78 -1.43 23.23
C LYS A 406 -66.41 -2.08 24.44
#